data_AF-A0A9D7HHX2-F1
#
_entry.id   AF-A0A9D7HHX2-F1
#
_cell.length_a   1.000
_cell.length_b   1.000
_cell.length_c   1.000
_cell.angle_alpha   90.00
_cell.angle_beta   90.00
_cell.angle_gamma   90.00
#
_symmetry.space_group_name_H-M   'P 1'
#
loop_
_entity.id
_entity.type
_entity.pdbx_description
1 polymer ?
#
loop_
_entity_poly.entity_id
_entity_poly.type
_entity_poly.pdbx_seq_one_letter_code
_entity_poly.pdbx_strand_id
1 'polypeptide(L)' 'MTATESLWTVDDVAAYLRVAVQSVYRWASQNKIPCRKVGGSLRFEPEEVKD' A
#
# COMPACT_ATOMS: atom_id res chain seq x y z
N MET A 1 0.42 -17.03 17.28
CA MET A 1 0.91 -15.63 17.25
C MET A 1 0.57 -15.10 15.87
N THR A 2 -0.54 -14.38 15.72
CA THR A 2 -0.90 -13.75 14.44
C THR A 2 0.06 -12.59 14.19
N ALA A 3 0.59 -12.47 12.97
CA ALA A 3 1.59 -11.47 12.65
C ALA A 3 1.00 -10.06 12.76
N THR A 4 1.78 -9.13 13.31
CA THR A 4 1.56 -7.69 13.07
C THR A 4 2.22 -7.30 11.75
N GLU A 5 1.85 -7.96 10.64
CA GLU A 5 2.41 -7.64 9.32
C GLU A 5 1.96 -6.23 8.96
N SER A 6 2.90 -5.29 9.11
CA SER A 6 2.58 -3.91 9.46
C SER A 6 2.07 -3.16 8.24
N LEU A 7 0.96 -2.43 8.40
CA LEU A 7 0.32 -1.60 7.38
C LEU A 7 1.37 -0.83 6.53
N TRP A 8 1.63 -1.33 5.33
CA TRP A 8 2.62 -0.80 4.41
C TRP A 8 2.32 0.66 4.10
N THR A 9 3.38 1.44 3.93
CA THR A 9 3.31 2.80 3.41
C THR A 9 3.35 2.78 1.88
N VAL A 10 3.19 3.96 1.28
CA VAL A 10 3.34 4.13 -0.17
C VAL A 10 4.76 3.79 -0.66
N ASP A 11 5.76 3.84 0.22
CA ASP A 11 7.16 3.52 -0.08
C ASP A 11 7.43 2.01 -0.02
N ASP A 12 6.88 1.31 0.98
CA ASP A 12 6.94 -0.16 1.07
C ASP A 12 6.32 -0.83 -0.17
N VAL A 13 5.16 -0.34 -0.62
CA VAL A 13 4.49 -0.82 -1.84
C VAL A 13 5.33 -0.51 -3.09
N ALA A 14 5.95 0.68 -3.15
CA ALA A 14 6.82 1.08 -4.26
C ALA A 14 8.07 0.19 -4.36
N ALA A 15 8.71 -0.10 -3.21
CA ALA A 15 9.85 -0.99 -3.11
C ALA A 15 9.49 -2.45 -3.44
N TYR A 16 8.36 -2.96 -2.94
CA TYR A 16 7.89 -4.32 -3.19
C TYR A 16 7.54 -4.56 -4.66
N LEU A 17 6.71 -3.69 -5.26
CA LEU A 17 6.29 -3.79 -6.66
C LEU A 17 7.37 -3.27 -7.64
N ARG A 18 8.48 -2.71 -7.13
CA ARG A 18 9.57 -2.07 -7.89
C ARG A 18 9.10 -0.98 -8.85
N VAL A 19 8.20 -0.13 -8.38
CA VAL A 19 7.65 1.01 -9.15
C VAL A 19 7.93 2.34 -8.44
N ALA A 20 7.82 3.45 -9.17
CA ALA A 20 7.90 4.78 -8.55
C ALA A 20 6.74 5.02 -7.57
N VAL A 21 7.03 5.66 -6.43
CA VAL A 21 6.03 6.10 -5.43
C VAL A 21 4.88 6.89 -6.06
N GLN A 22 5.15 7.70 -7.09
CA GLN A 22 4.12 8.43 -7.85
C GLN A 22 3.14 7.50 -8.58
N SER A 23 3.59 6.34 -9.07
CA SER A 23 2.72 5.32 -9.66
C SER A 23 1.81 4.70 -8.61
N VAL A 24 2.32 4.43 -7.40
CA VAL A 24 1.52 3.92 -6.28
C VAL A 24 0.43 4.93 -5.88
N TYR A 25 0.77 6.22 -5.74
CA TYR A 25 -0.23 7.28 -5.52
C TYR A 25 -1.27 7.36 -6.65
N ARG A 26 -0.85 7.21 -7.91
CA ARG A 26 -1.75 7.20 -9.07
C ARG A 26 -2.68 5.98 -9.08
N TRP A 27 -2.19 4.81 -8.67
CA TRP A 27 -2.99 3.59 -8.57
C TRP A 27 -3.96 3.63 -7.41
N ALA A 28 -3.54 4.11 -6.24
CA ALA A 28 -4.43 4.37 -5.09
C ALA A 28 -5.57 5.34 -5.49
N SER A 29 -5.22 6.44 -6.18
CA SER A 29 -6.19 7.42 -6.70
C SER A 29 -7.10 6.85 -7.81
N GLN A 30 -6.71 5.74 -8.45
CA GLN A 30 -7.52 5.02 -9.44
C GLN A 30 -8.26 3.80 -8.83
N ASN A 31 -8.16 3.57 -7.50
CA ASN A 31 -8.63 2.35 -6.82
C ASN A 31 -8.12 1.05 -7.48
N LYS A 32 -6.90 1.07 -8.04
CA LYS A 32 -6.23 -0.07 -8.67
C LYS A 32 -5.38 -0.90 -7.72
N ILE A 33 -5.08 -0.36 -6.55
CA ILE A 33 -4.46 -1.06 -5.44
C ILE A 33 -5.29 -0.79 -4.19
N PRO A 34 -5.52 -1.80 -3.33
CA PRO A 34 -6.26 -1.65 -2.09
C PRO A 34 -5.51 -0.70 -1.16
N CYS A 35 -6.17 0.38 -0.73
CA CYS A 35 -5.58 1.38 0.14
C CYS A 35 -6.58 1.94 1.13
N ARG A 36 -6.14 2.07 2.38
CA ARG A 36 -6.94 2.44 3.54
C ARG A 36 -6.45 3.77 4.09
N LYS A 37 -7.34 4.76 4.20
CA LYS A 37 -7.00 6.08 4.73
C LYS A 37 -7.11 6.09 6.25
N VAL A 38 -5.97 6.10 6.94
CA VAL A 38 -5.88 6.04 8.41
C VAL A 38 -5.18 7.30 8.92
N GLY A 39 -5.86 8.08 9.77
CA GLY A 39 -5.30 9.31 10.35
C GLY A 39 -4.85 10.36 9.31
N GLY A 40 -5.44 10.35 8.12
CA GLY A 40 -5.04 11.20 6.98
C GLY A 40 -3.95 10.62 6.08
N SER A 41 -3.20 9.61 6.54
CA SER A 41 -2.21 8.88 5.74
C SER A 41 -2.87 7.78 4.90
N LEU A 42 -2.27 7.42 3.76
CA LEU A 42 -2.57 6.18 3.08
C LEU A 42 -1.77 5.04 3.72
N ARG A 43 -2.45 3.91 3.92
CA ARG A 43 -1.90 2.64 4.39
C ARG A 43 -2.37 1.52 3.46
N PHE A 44 -1.56 0.49 3.32
CA PHE A 44 -1.80 -0.62 2.41
C PHE A 44 -1.71 -1.92 3.22
N GLU A 45 -2.69 -2.80 3.09
CA GLU A 45 -2.67 -4.09 3.80
C GLU A 45 -1.88 -5.09 2.96
N PRO A 46 -0.77 -5.65 3.49
CA PRO A 46 0.19 -6.39 2.69
C PRO A 46 -0.35 -7.76 2.24
N GLU A 47 -1.50 -8.21 2.75
CA GLU A 47 -2.22 -9.36 2.19
C GLU A 47 -2.96 -8.94 0.91
N GLU A 48 -3.74 -7.85 0.95
CA GLU A 48 -4.47 -7.35 -0.22
C GLU A 48 -3.56 -6.87 -1.38
N VAL A 49 -2.27 -6.58 -1.13
CA VAL A 49 -1.29 -6.16 -2.16
C VAL A 49 -0.52 -7.35 -2.78
N LYS A 50 -0.72 -8.58 -2.26
CA LYS A 50 -0.04 -9.80 -2.76
C LYS A 50 -0.96 -10.73 -3.57
N ASP A 51 -2.27 -10.50 -3.55
CA ASP A 51 -3.32 -11.27 -4.25
C ASP A 51 -3.62 -10.68 -5.65
#